data_AF-A0AAF0IM07-F1
#
_entry.id   AF-A0AAF0IM07-F1
#
_cell.length_a   1.000
_cell.length_b   1.000
_cell.length_c   1.000
_cell.angle_alpha   90.00
_cell.angle_beta   90.00
_cell.angle_gamma   90.00
#
_symmetry.space_group_name_H-M   'P 1'
#
loop_
_entity.id
_entity.type
_entity.pdbx_description
1 polymer ?
#
loop_
_entity_poly.entity_id
_entity_poly.type
_entity_poly.pdbx_seq_one_letter_code
_entity_poly.pdbx_strand_id
1 'polypeptide(L)'
;MSGAAQDVRKALLKLAQTWPKDPLRPNLDFGEAIRRATEAEMPSASQAKSSLAELRKSLASLERIRSSESLREYPTPRNVLHPASTPTYYSQLVEAMGRVARGQSVAPSWAERVRRFFGSR
;
A
#
# COMPACT_ATOMS: atom_id res chain seq x y z
N MET A 1 -7.75 13.34 -29.51
CA MET A 1 -7.77 12.31 -28.45
C MET A 1 -9.20 12.19 -27.93
N SER A 2 -9.73 10.97 -27.78
CA SER A 2 -11.11 10.76 -27.29
C SER A 2 -11.30 11.38 -25.89
N GLY A 3 -12.35 12.18 -25.67
CA GLY A 3 -12.62 12.83 -24.38
C GLY A 3 -12.68 11.83 -23.22
N ALA A 4 -13.23 10.64 -23.46
CA ALA A 4 -13.32 9.59 -22.47
C ALA A 4 -11.97 9.07 -21.94
N ALA A 5 -10.91 9.06 -22.77
CA ALA A 5 -9.57 8.66 -22.31
C ALA A 5 -8.94 9.72 -21.41
N GLN A 6 -9.23 11.00 -21.68
CA GLN A 6 -8.77 12.11 -20.84
C GLN A 6 -9.47 12.12 -19.49
N ASP A 7 -10.74 11.72 -19.42
CA ASP A 7 -11.47 11.62 -18.15
C ASP A 7 -10.92 10.51 -17.25
N VAL A 8 -10.64 9.33 -17.81
CA VAL A 8 -10.00 8.23 -17.07
C VAL A 8 -8.60 8.63 -16.60
N ARG A 9 -7.83 9.32 -17.44
CA ARG A 9 -6.53 9.87 -17.06
C ARG A 9 -6.63 10.82 -15.86
N LYS A 10 -7.58 11.77 -15.89
CA LYS A 10 -7.81 12.71 -14.78
C LYS A 10 -8.20 11.96 -13.50
N ALA A 11 -9.05 10.94 -13.61
CA ALA A 11 -9.45 10.10 -12.48
C ALA A 11 -8.25 9.36 -11.87
N LEU A 12 -7.39 8.74 -12.69
CA LEU A 12 -6.17 8.06 -12.23
C LEU A 12 -5.20 9.03 -11.54
N LEU A 13 -4.99 10.22 -12.09
CA LEU A 13 -4.15 11.25 -11.48
C LEU A 13 -4.71 11.75 -10.15
N LYS A 14 -6.03 11.93 -10.06
CA LYS A 14 -6.70 12.27 -8.80
C LYS A 14 -6.53 11.15 -7.79
N LEU A 15 -6.73 9.90 -8.20
CA LEU A 15 -6.57 8.73 -7.34
C LEU A 15 -5.13 8.65 -6.81
N ALA A 16 -4.12 8.84 -7.66
CA ALA A 16 -2.71 8.84 -7.30
C ALA A 16 -2.40 9.81 -6.14
N GLN A 17 -3.00 11.00 -6.13
CA GLN A 17 -2.81 11.99 -5.06
C GLN A 17 -3.41 11.56 -3.71
N THR A 18 -4.41 10.67 -3.72
CA THR A 18 -5.07 10.19 -2.49
C THR A 18 -4.38 9.01 -1.82
N TRP A 19 -3.32 8.48 -2.45
CA TRP A 19 -2.54 7.37 -1.88
C TRP A 19 -1.68 7.86 -0.71
N PRO A 20 -1.60 7.07 0.39
CA PRO A 20 -0.78 7.42 1.54
C PRO A 20 0.71 7.43 1.17
N LYS A 21 1.45 8.37 1.75
CA LYS A 21 2.91 8.45 1.61
C LYS A 21 3.57 7.37 2.47
N ASP A 22 4.64 6.75 1.96
CA ASP A 22 5.44 5.76 2.69
C ASP A 22 6.57 6.47 3.47
N PRO A 23 6.49 6.57 4.82
CA PRO A 23 7.52 7.24 5.61
C PRO A 23 8.81 6.41 5.72
N LEU A 24 8.75 5.09 5.49
CA LEU A 24 9.92 4.22 5.56
C LEU A 24 10.75 4.27 4.28
N ARG A 25 10.10 4.54 3.15
CA ARG A 25 10.75 4.59 1.83
C ARG A 25 10.34 5.87 1.10
N PRO A 26 10.91 7.03 1.49
CA PRO A 26 10.52 8.32 0.92
C PRO A 26 10.75 8.41 -0.61
N ASN A 27 11.65 7.59 -1.16
CA ASN A 27 11.93 7.53 -2.59
C ASN A 27 10.99 6.57 -3.38
N LEU A 28 10.14 5.80 -2.70
CA LEU A 28 9.24 4.80 -3.29
C LEU A 28 7.80 5.09 -2.87
N ASP A 29 7.17 6.01 -3.59
CA ASP A 29 5.75 6.34 -3.40
C ASP A 29 4.89 5.69 -4.50
N PHE A 30 3.89 4.92 -4.07
CA PHE A 30 2.97 4.24 -4.99
C PHE A 30 2.09 5.24 -5.75
N GLY A 31 1.73 6.38 -5.14
CA GLY A 31 1.02 7.45 -5.84
C GLY A 31 1.82 7.99 -7.03
N GLU A 32 3.12 8.21 -6.83
CA GLU A 32 4.02 8.60 -7.92
C GLU A 32 4.19 7.51 -8.99
N ALA A 33 4.21 6.24 -8.59
CA ALA A 33 4.24 5.12 -9.55
C ALA A 33 2.99 5.12 -10.44
N ILE A 34 1.79 5.31 -9.87
CA ILE A 34 0.54 5.42 -10.63
C ILE A 34 0.57 6.62 -11.56
N ARG A 35 1.05 7.78 -11.08
CA ARG A 35 1.17 9.00 -11.89
C ARG A 35 2.07 8.76 -13.11
N ARG A 36 3.26 8.21 -12.89
CA ARG A 36 4.22 7.91 -13.96
C ARG A 36 3.67 6.89 -14.97
N ALA A 37 3.03 5.82 -14.49
CA ALA A 37 2.41 4.83 -15.36
C ALA A 37 1.30 5.47 -16.22
N THR A 38 0.45 6.30 -15.61
CA THR A 38 -0.64 7.02 -16.29
C THR A 38 -0.11 7.99 -17.36
N GLU A 39 1.04 8.62 -17.12
CA GLU A 39 1.69 9.50 -18.08
C GLU A 39 2.35 8.73 -19.22
N ALA A 40 2.93 7.56 -18.93
CA ALA A 40 3.62 6.71 -19.91
C ALA A 40 2.65 5.93 -20.82
N GLU A 41 1.51 5.47 -20.31
CA GLU A 41 0.56 4.62 -21.04
C GLU A 41 -0.43 5.40 -21.92
N MET A 42 -0.23 6.70 -22.16
CA MET A 42 -1.16 7.46 -22.99
C MET A 42 -1.23 6.86 -24.42
N PRO A 43 -2.39 6.31 -24.83
CA PRO A 43 -2.45 5.47 -26.01
C PRO A 43 -2.24 6.31 -27.29
N SER A 44 -1.40 5.78 -28.18
CA SER A 44 -1.34 6.24 -29.57
C SER A 44 -2.70 6.01 -30.24
N ALA A 45 -3.04 6.85 -31.24
CA ALA A 45 -4.38 6.89 -31.85
C ALA A 45 -4.85 5.54 -32.42
N SER A 46 -3.93 4.63 -32.75
CA SER A 46 -4.20 3.30 -33.32
C SER A 46 -4.70 2.24 -32.31
N GLN A 47 -4.46 2.40 -31.00
CA GLN A 47 -4.81 1.40 -29.97
C GLN A 47 -5.89 1.90 -28.99
N ALA A 48 -6.48 3.07 -29.26
CA ALA A 48 -7.26 3.83 -28.29
C ALA A 48 -8.49 3.11 -27.69
N LYS A 49 -9.10 2.13 -28.37
CA LYS A 49 -10.31 1.43 -27.86
C LYS A 49 -9.98 0.30 -26.88
N SER A 50 -9.03 -0.59 -27.21
CA SER A 50 -8.62 -1.68 -26.32
C SER A 50 -7.92 -1.13 -25.08
N SER A 51 -7.01 -0.18 -25.26
CA SER A 51 -6.31 0.47 -24.16
C SER A 51 -7.26 1.20 -23.21
N LEU A 52 -8.36 1.76 -23.71
CA LEU A 52 -9.33 2.46 -22.87
C LEU A 52 -10.14 1.49 -21.96
N ALA A 53 -10.46 0.29 -22.43
CA ALA A 53 -11.10 -0.73 -21.59
C ALA A 53 -10.16 -1.20 -20.47
N GLU A 54 -8.88 -1.39 -20.79
CA GLU A 54 -7.84 -1.74 -19.81
C GLU A 54 -7.63 -0.64 -18.77
N LEU A 55 -7.55 0.63 -19.19
CA LEU A 55 -7.42 1.79 -18.29
C LEU A 55 -8.61 1.93 -17.33
N ARG A 56 -9.82 1.57 -17.78
CA ARG A 56 -11.00 1.54 -16.90
C ARG A 56 -10.93 0.41 -15.88
N LYS A 57 -10.46 -0.76 -16.32
CA LYS A 57 -10.27 -1.91 -15.43
C LYS A 57 -9.20 -1.61 -14.37
N SER A 58 -8.09 -0.97 -14.75
CA SER A 58 -7.04 -0.58 -13.82
C SER A 58 -7.53 0.47 -12.82
N LEU A 59 -8.27 1.50 -13.27
CA LEU A 59 -8.90 2.48 -12.39
C LEU A 59 -9.81 1.82 -11.35
N ALA A 60 -10.74 0.97 -11.78
CA ALA A 60 -11.65 0.25 -10.88
C ALA A 60 -10.89 -0.63 -9.87
N SER A 61 -9.82 -1.28 -10.31
CA SER A 61 -8.99 -2.14 -9.46
C SER A 61 -8.26 -1.32 -8.38
N LEU A 62 -7.71 -0.16 -8.76
CA LEU A 62 -7.02 0.73 -7.82
C LEU A 62 -7.99 1.38 -6.82
N GLU A 63 -9.20 1.75 -7.25
CA GLU A 63 -10.26 2.23 -6.35
C GLU A 63 -10.66 1.16 -5.34
N ARG A 64 -10.80 -0.10 -5.77
CA ARG A 64 -11.12 -1.24 -4.90
C ARG A 64 -10.03 -1.52 -3.85
N ILE A 65 -8.76 -1.41 -4.23
CA ILE A 65 -7.64 -1.53 -3.28
C ILE A 65 -7.69 -0.37 -2.29
N ARG A 66 -7.91 0.86 -2.77
CA ARG A 66 -7.92 2.07 -1.95
C ARG A 66 -9.06 2.08 -0.92
N SER A 67 -10.23 1.57 -1.29
CA SER A 67 -11.39 1.43 -0.40
C SER A 67 -11.27 0.26 0.58
N SER A 68 -10.23 -0.57 0.44
CA SER A 68 -10.04 -1.81 1.21
C SER A 68 -11.22 -2.76 1.11
N GLU A 69 -11.96 -2.72 0.00
CA GLU A 69 -13.14 -3.58 -0.22
C GLU A 69 -12.78 -5.06 -0.14
N SER A 70 -11.66 -5.47 -0.75
CA SER A 70 -11.19 -6.87 -0.70
C SER A 70 -10.88 -7.34 0.73
N LEU A 71 -10.43 -6.43 1.62
CA LEU A 71 -10.18 -6.77 3.02
C LEU A 71 -11.49 -6.96 3.80
N ARG A 72 -12.57 -6.27 3.38
CA ARG A 72 -13.91 -6.44 3.98
C ARG A 72 -14.57 -7.72 3.51
N GLU A 73 -14.43 -8.05 2.22
CA GLU A 73 -15.00 -9.25 1.63
C GLU A 73 -14.27 -10.52 2.12
N TYR A 74 -12.94 -10.46 2.23
CA TYR A 74 -12.10 -11.57 2.65
C TYR A 74 -11.22 -11.16 3.83
N PRO A 75 -11.78 -11.07 5.05
CA PRO A 75 -11.05 -10.63 6.22
C PRO A 75 -9.94 -11.61 6.60
N THR A 76 -8.78 -11.08 6.99
CA THR A 76 -7.68 -11.89 7.48
C THR A 76 -8.05 -12.50 8.84
N PRO A 77 -8.00 -13.83 9.00
CA PRO A 77 -8.43 -14.46 10.24
C PRO A 77 -7.45 -14.18 11.39
N ARG A 78 -7.98 -14.13 12.62
CA ARG A 78 -7.20 -13.70 13.80
C ARG A 78 -5.98 -14.55 14.08
N ASN A 79 -6.05 -15.86 13.83
CA ASN A 79 -4.93 -16.80 14.02
C ASN A 79 -3.75 -16.54 13.06
N VAL A 80 -3.99 -15.89 11.92
CA VAL A 80 -2.93 -15.46 11.01
C VAL A 80 -2.23 -14.20 11.55
N LEU A 81 -3.00 -13.25 12.09
CA LEU A 81 -2.45 -12.02 12.69
C LEU A 81 -1.85 -12.23 14.10
N HIS A 82 -2.26 -13.30 14.78
CA HIS A 82 -1.82 -13.67 16.12
C HIS A 82 -1.55 -15.19 16.18
N PRO A 83 -0.41 -15.64 15.61
CA PRO A 83 -0.05 -17.06 15.63
C PRO A 83 0.21 -17.52 17.07
N ALA A 84 -0.09 -18.78 17.36
CA ALA A 84 0.04 -19.34 18.72
C ALA A 84 1.48 -19.30 19.27
N SER A 85 2.48 -19.42 18.40
CA SER A 85 3.90 -19.35 18.78
C SER A 85 4.32 -17.95 19.23
N THR A 86 3.82 -16.90 18.58
CA THR A 86 4.21 -15.51 18.82
C THR A 86 3.02 -14.55 18.61
N PRO A 87 2.06 -14.51 19.56
CA PRO A 87 0.80 -13.78 19.36
C PRO A 87 1.00 -12.27 19.20
N THR A 88 2.11 -11.70 19.66
CA THR A 88 2.41 -10.27 19.55
C THR A 88 3.35 -9.91 18.40
N TYR A 89 3.63 -10.83 17.47
CA TYR A 89 4.64 -10.61 16.42
C TYR A 89 4.30 -9.42 15.52
N TYR A 90 3.14 -9.44 14.88
CA TYR A 90 2.75 -8.39 13.93
C TYR A 90 2.50 -7.05 14.62
N SER A 91 2.00 -7.03 15.87
CA SER A 91 1.84 -5.77 16.63
C SER A 91 3.19 -5.13 16.96
N GLN A 92 4.19 -5.93 17.38
CA GLN A 92 5.56 -5.43 17.59
C GLN A 92 6.19 -4.93 16.29
N LEU A 93 5.92 -5.59 15.16
CA LEU A 93 6.43 -5.18 13.86
C LEU A 93 5.86 -3.83 13.42
N VAL A 94 4.54 -3.62 13.56
CA VAL A 94 3.88 -2.33 13.28
C VAL A 94 4.43 -1.22 14.18
N GLU A 95 4.62 -1.49 15.46
CA GLU A 95 5.20 -0.52 16.40
C GLU A 95 6.65 -0.17 16.04
N ALA A 96 7.47 -1.17 15.70
CA ALA A 96 8.84 -0.96 15.24
C ALA A 96 8.88 -0.11 13.96
N MET A 97 8.03 -0.39 12.98
CA MET A 97 7.89 0.45 11.78
C MET A 97 7.51 1.88 12.14
N GLY A 98 6.57 2.09 13.06
CA GLY A 98 6.18 3.42 13.54
C GLY A 98 7.34 4.17 14.22
N ARG A 99 8.20 3.46 14.97
CA ARG A 99 9.42 4.03 15.57
C ARG A 99 10.42 4.47 14.50
N VAL A 100 10.70 3.60 13.53
CA VAL A 100 11.60 3.92 12.41
C VAL A 100 11.10 5.13 11.62
N ALA A 101 9.81 5.18 11.33
CA ALA A 101 9.19 6.32 10.63
C ALA A 101 9.36 7.66 11.37
N ARG A 102 9.52 7.63 12.70
CA ARG A 102 9.81 8.81 13.53
C ARG A 102 11.32 9.07 13.74
N GLY A 103 12.19 8.28 13.11
CA GLY A 103 13.65 8.35 13.32
C GLY A 103 14.11 7.77 14.67
N GLN A 104 13.27 6.98 15.34
CA GLN A 104 13.60 6.35 16.63
C GLN A 104 14.32 5.01 16.42
N SER A 105 15.20 4.66 17.35
CA SER A 105 15.88 3.36 17.35
C SER A 105 14.89 2.21 17.61
N VAL A 106 15.08 1.10 16.88
CA VAL A 106 14.38 -0.18 17.06
C VAL A 106 15.20 -1.20 17.86
N ALA A 107 16.40 -0.83 18.29
CA ALA A 107 17.24 -1.71 19.09
C ALA A 107 16.55 -2.00 20.44
N PRO A 108 16.36 -3.28 20.81
CA PRO A 108 15.77 -3.61 22.09
C PRO A 108 16.70 -3.14 23.20
N SER A 109 16.11 -2.53 24.22
CA SER A 109 16.81 -2.15 25.44
C SER A 109 17.43 -3.38 26.12
N TRP A 110 18.42 -3.17 26.97
CA TRP A 110 19.03 -4.27 27.74
C TRP A 110 17.98 -5.04 28.55
N ALA A 111 17.02 -4.34 29.17
CA ALA A 111 15.92 -4.96 29.91
C ALA A 111 15.01 -5.82 29.01
N GLU A 112 14.68 -5.35 27.80
CA GLU A 112 13.87 -6.13 26.83
C GLU A 112 14.62 -7.36 26.31
N ARG A 113 15.94 -7.26 26.12
CA ARG A 113 16.79 -8.40 25.75
C ARG A 113 16.75 -9.47 26.84
N VAL A 114 16.94 -9.07 28.10
CA VAL A 114 16.87 -9.99 29.26
C VAL A 114 15.48 -10.63 29.35
N ARG A 115 14.39 -9.87 29.21
CA ARG A 115 13.03 -10.41 29.22
C ARG A 115 12.76 -11.41 28.09
N ARG A 116 13.30 -11.18 26.88
CA ARG A 116 13.17 -12.10 25.75
C ARG A 116 13.95 -13.40 25.95
N PHE A 117 15.10 -13.35 26.62
CA PHE A 117 15.94 -14.53 26.87
C PHE A 117 15.49 -15.36 28.07
N PHE A 118 15.05 -14.72 29.15
CA PHE A 118 14.69 -15.41 30.39
C PHE A 118 13.18 -15.70 30.50
N GLY A 119 12.37 -15.13 29.61
CA GLY A 119 10.92 -15.21 29.66
C GLY A 119 10.37 -14.42 30.86
N SER A 120 9.30 -13.66 30.64
CA SER A 120 8.50 -13.23 31.81
C SER A 120 7.83 -14.49 32.34
N ARG A 121 8.19 -14.92 33.55
CA ARG A 121 7.30 -15.78 34.34
C ARG A 121 5.95 -15.09 34.50
#